data_AF-X1MV40-F1
#
_entry.id   AF-X1MV40-F1
#
_cell.length_a   1.000
_cell.length_b   1.000
_cell.length_c   1.000
_cell.angle_alpha   90.00
_cell.angle_beta   90.00
_cell.angle_gamma   90.00
#
_symmetry.space_group_name_H-M   'P 1'
#
loop_
_entity.id
_entity.type
_entity.pdbx_description
1 polymer ?
#
loop_
_entity_poly.entity_id
_entity_poly.type
_entity_poly.pdbx_seq_one_letter_code
_entity_poly.pdbx_strand_id
1 'polypeptide(L)' 'MAERVIRMIEEGRVKAITGEDVTIKADTICLHGDSPGALELAIHLRSALGDRGIKVVPLEEIVKK' A
#
# COMPACT_ATOMS: atom_id res chain seq x y z
N MET A 1 -8.28 -3.28 3.56
CA MET A 1 -7.00 -2.53 3.59
C MET A 1 -6.18 -2.79 2.34
N ALA A 2 -5.86 -4.05 2.00
CA ALA A 2 -5.08 -4.40 0.80
C ALA A 2 -5.61 -3.75 -0.50
N GLU A 3 -6.91 -3.88 -0.79
CA GLU A 3 -7.54 -3.22 -1.95
C GLU A 3 -7.34 -1.70 -2.00
N ARG A 4 -7.36 -1.05 -0.83
CA ARG A 4 -7.12 0.40 -0.75
C ARG A 4 -5.68 0.72 -1.16
N VAL A 5 -4.70 -0.06 -0.70
CA VAL A 5 -3.28 0.12 -1.05
C VAL A 5 -3.03 -0.20 -2.52
N ILE A 6 -3.59 -1.30 -3.03
CA ILE A 6 -3.47 -1.67 -4.46
C ILE A 6 -3.99 -0.55 -5.33
N ARG A 7 -5.17 0.00 -5.00
CA ARG A 7 -5.75 1.15 -5.70
C ARG A 7 -4.85 2.39 -5.66
N MET A 8 -4.25 2.68 -4.50
CA MET A 8 -3.30 3.80 -4.38
C MET A 8 -2.10 3.63 -5.32
N ILE A 9 -1.59 2.42 -5.48
CA ILE A 9 -0.41 2.11 -6.31
C ILE A 9 -0.76 2.09 -7.80
N GLU A 10 -1.82 1.39 -8.19
CA GLU A 10 -2.21 1.21 -9.59
C GLU A 10 -2.91 2.44 -10.17
N GLU A 11 -3.75 3.12 -9.39
CA GLU A 11 -4.58 4.22 -9.88
C GLU A 11 -4.10 5.62 -9.44
N GLY A 12 -3.15 5.70 -8.50
CA GLY A 12 -2.67 6.99 -7.98
C GLY A 12 -3.72 7.78 -7.22
N ARG A 13 -4.72 7.12 -6.61
CA ARG A 13 -5.81 7.77 -5.88
C ARG A 13 -6.36 6.95 -4.72
N VAL A 14 -6.98 7.63 -3.77
CA VAL A 14 -7.67 7.05 -2.62
C VAL A 14 -9.08 7.62 -2.49
N LYS A 15 -10.04 6.80 -2.06
CA LYS A 15 -11.39 7.28 -1.73
C LYS A 15 -11.39 7.98 -0.38
N ALA A 16 -11.75 9.26 -0.36
CA ALA A 16 -11.98 10.02 0.86
C ALA A 16 -13.25 9.54 1.59
N ILE A 17 -13.39 9.89 2.86
CA ILE A 17 -14.59 9.59 3.65
C ILE A 17 -15.85 10.26 3.10
N THR A 18 -15.69 11.33 2.32
CA THR A 18 -16.77 12.03 1.60
C THR A 18 -17.22 11.28 0.33
N GLY A 19 -16.52 10.22 -0.07
CA GLY A 19 -16.80 9.42 -1.26
C GLY A 19 -16.02 9.85 -2.52
N GLU A 20 -15.40 11.04 -2.50
CA GLU A 20 -14.61 11.54 -3.62
C GLU A 20 -13.24 10.86 -3.73
N ASP A 21 -12.69 10.82 -4.95
CA ASP A 21 -11.33 10.34 -5.19
C ASP A 21 -10.32 11.48 -5.03
N VAL A 22 -9.30 11.24 -4.21
CA VAL A 22 -8.17 12.16 -4.00
C VAL A 22 -6.93 11.59 -4.66
N THR A 23 -6.34 12.36 -5.58
CA THR A 23 -5.07 12.03 -6.24
C THR A 23 -3.92 12.07 -5.24
N ILE A 24 -3.07 11.03 -5.25
CA ILE A 24 -1.90 10.93 -4.39
C ILE A 24 -0.71 10.31 -5.14
N LYS A 25 0.50 10.54 -4.62
CA LYS A 25 1.70 9.79 -5.00
C LYS A 25 2.14 8.93 -3.80
N ALA A 26 1.90 7.63 -3.88
CA ALA A 26 2.19 6.68 -2.81
C ALA A 26 3.41 5.81 -3.14
N ASP A 27 4.61 6.34 -2.92
CA ASP A 27 5.87 5.59 -3.13
C ASP A 27 6.16 4.61 -1.98
N THR A 28 5.59 4.84 -0.80
CA THR A 28 5.75 4.01 0.40
C THR A 28 4.44 3.92 1.19
N ILE A 29 4.26 2.81 1.91
CA ILE A 29 3.10 2.54 2.75
C ILE A 29 3.58 2.33 4.19
N CYS A 30 3.13 3.20 5.10
CA CYS A 30 3.38 3.00 6.53
C CYS A 30 2.50 1.85 7.05
N LEU A 31 3.10 0.90 7.75
CA LEU A 31 2.42 -0.21 8.41
C LEU A 31 2.86 -0.26 9.87
N HIS A 32 1.89 -0.32 10.78
CA HIS A 32 2.13 -0.41 12.21
C HIS A 32 2.04 -1.86 12.70
N GLY A 33 2.84 -2.20 13.70
CA GLY A 33 2.98 -3.53 14.28
C GLY A 33 2.49 -3.66 15.73
N ASP A 34 1.76 -2.66 16.22
CA ASP A 34 1.47 -2.41 17.64
C ASP A 34 0.08 -2.88 18.10
N SER A 35 -0.73 -3.42 17.19
CA SER A 35 -2.09 -3.91 17.48
C SER A 35 -2.22 -5.43 17.28
N PRO A 36 -3.11 -6.09 18.05
CA PRO A 36 -3.55 -7.45 17.72
C PRO A 36 -4.10 -7.47 16.29
N GLY A 37 -3.60 -8.38 15.44
CA GLY A 37 -3.96 -8.42 14.02
C GLY A 37 -2.95 -7.75 13.07
N ALA A 38 -1.94 -7.04 13.59
CA ALA A 38 -0.99 -6.33 12.74
C ALA A 38 -0.12 -7.26 11.88
N LEU A 39 0.28 -8.41 12.42
CA LEU A 39 1.06 -9.41 11.68
C LEU A 39 0.22 -10.04 10.56
N GLU A 40 -1.02 -10.41 10.85
CA GLU A 40 -1.97 -10.96 9.89
C GLU A 40 -2.23 -9.96 8.76
N LEU A 41 -2.40 -8.68 9.10
CA LEU A 41 -2.52 -7.60 8.12
C LEU A 41 -1.27 -7.48 7.25
N ALA A 42 -0.07 -7.55 7.83
CA ALA A 42 1.20 -7.48 7.10
C ALA A 42 1.34 -8.64 6.11
N ILE A 43 1.03 -9.86 6.54
CA ILE A 43 1.08 -11.07 5.71
C ILE A 43 0.09 -10.95 4.55
N HIS A 44 -1.17 -10.59 4.84
CA HIS A 44 -2.21 -10.45 3.83
C HIS A 44 -1.85 -9.34 2.82
N LEU A 45 -1.41 -8.17 3.30
CA LEU A 45 -1.02 -7.07 2.41
C LEU A 45 0.13 -7.50 1.48
N ARG A 46 1.16 -8.17 2.01
CA ARG A 46 2.29 -8.62 1.22
C ARG A 46 1.90 -9.67 0.17
N SER A 47 1.03 -10.62 0.52
CA SER A 47 0.50 -11.61 -0.44
C SER A 47 -0.27 -10.92 -1.56
N ALA A 48 -1.25 -10.07 -1.21
CA ALA A 48 -2.11 -9.42 -2.18
C ALA A 48 -1.35 -8.51 -3.16
N LEU A 49 -0.30 -7.83 -2.69
CA LEU A 49 0.61 -7.08 -3.56
C LEU A 49 1.39 -8.01 -4.50
N GLY A 50 1.92 -9.12 -3.98
CA GLY A 50 2.64 -10.13 -4.76
C GLY A 50 1.77 -10.79 -5.84
N ASP A 51 0.52 -11.12 -5.51
CA ASP A 51 -0.46 -11.71 -6.44
C ASP A 51 -0.77 -10.78 -7.63
N ARG A 52 -0.55 -9.47 -7.44
CA ARG A 52 -0.70 -8.44 -8.48
C ARG A 52 0.62 -8.07 -9.17
N GLY A 53 1.71 -8.77 -8.85
CA GLY A 53 3.04 -8.49 -9.40
C GLY A 53 3.68 -7.21 -8.84
N ILE A 54 3.13 -6.62 -7.79
CA ILE A 54 3.68 -5.43 -7.13
C ILE A 54 4.78 -5.87 -6.15
N LYS A 55 6.01 -5.47 -6.46
CA LYS A 55 7.18 -5.80 -5.64
C LYS A 55 7.32 -4.84 -4.47
N VAL A 56 7.51 -5.39 -3.27
CA VAL A 56 7.93 -4.62 -2.09
C VAL A 56 9.45 -4.65 -2.04
N VAL A 57 10.06 -3.47 -2.17
CA VAL A 57 11.52 -3.29 -2.20
C VAL A 57 11.95 -2.19 -1.22
N PRO A 58 13.21 -2.18 -0.77
CA PRO A 58 13.80 -1.06 -0.06
C PRO A 58 13.70 0.25 -0.85
N LEU A 59 13.62 1.38 -0.14
CA LEU A 59 13.51 2.71 -0.74
C LEU A 59 14.68 3.03 -1.70
N GLU A 60 15.87 2.51 -1.42
CA GLU A 60 17.06 2.68 -2.26
C GLU A 60 16.91 2.15 -3.69
N GLU A 61 16.05 1.14 -3.92
CA GLU A 61 15.82 0.60 -5.26
C GLU A 61 14.93 1.51 -6.12
N ILE A 62 14.15 2.40 -5.49
CA ILE A 62 13.17 3.26 -6.19
C ILE A 62 13.54 4.74 -6.20
N VAL A 63 14.42 5.19 -5.29
CA VAL A 63 14.93 6.56 -5.28
C VAL A 63 16.23 6.61 -6.08
N LYS A 64 16.20 7.27 -7.25
CA LYS A 64 17.43 7.58 -8.01
C LYS A 64 18.33 8.48 -7.15
N LYS A 65 19.63 8.15 -7.06
CA LYS A 65 20.66 9.09 -6.59
C LYS A 65 20.74 10.30 -7.53
#